data_AF-A0A821BAZ1-F1
#
_entry.id   AF-A0A821BAZ1-F1
#
_cell.length_a   1.000
_cell.length_b   1.000
_cell.length_c   1.000
_cell.angle_alpha   90.00
_cell.angle_beta   90.00
_cell.angle_gamma   90.00
#
_symmetry.space_group_name_H-M   'P 1'
#
loop_
_entity.id
_entity.type
_entity.pdbx_description
1 polymer ?
#
loop_
_entity_poly.entity_id
_entity_poly.type
_entity_poly.pdbx_seq_one_letter_code
_entity_poly.pdbx_strand_id
1 'polypeptide(L)'
;HYRIGVHIADVSYFVQEQTPLDNEAAQRTTSVYLVERVIPMLPRLLCDRLCSLNPNEDRLTYSVIWTMNEEGEILDEQFSRSIIRSCVKLSYEHAQDIIENPNKDFKAGDFPAISNNFSVNDITRTVLELYGISKILRSKRVGALTLNQPKLQYQIKTDSKMPMSFSIYQQKESNRLVEEYMLLANMQVARKLCSTDRIHDKVILRRHPAPNATTLQNTIKMLASSGIKLDGQSSNDISQAVKSAQDEPAKKLLIHLLAKSMQLAIYCCTSCVPDNNYSHYALNVNFYTHFTSPIRRYPDILVHRLLGAVLDYNDNLYQTPGALEQIAQLCNEKKMNAKTCSERSAELYLAVLIR
;
A
#
# COMPACT_ATOMS: atom_id res chain seq x y z
N HIS A 1 3.88 22.18 14.96
CA HIS A 1 2.91 21.50 14.09
C HIS A 1 3.54 21.25 12.72
N TYR A 2 3.27 20.10 12.13
CA TYR A 2 3.71 19.72 10.78
C TYR A 2 2.55 19.79 9.81
N ARG A 3 2.80 20.22 8.57
CA ARG A 3 1.84 20.11 7.47
C ARG A 3 2.35 19.06 6.49
N ILE A 4 1.73 17.89 6.51
CA ILE A 4 2.19 16.70 5.77
C ILE A 4 1.20 16.40 4.65
N GLY A 5 1.70 16.22 3.42
CA GLY A 5 0.91 15.91 2.24
C GLY A 5 1.28 14.58 1.61
N VAL A 6 0.27 13.78 1.26
CA VAL A 6 0.39 12.63 0.36
C VAL A 6 -0.26 12.99 -0.97
N HIS A 7 0.57 13.11 -2.01
CA HIS A 7 0.15 13.52 -3.35
C HIS A 7 0.18 12.30 -4.28
N ILE A 8 -1.00 11.85 -4.72
CA ILE A 8 -1.17 10.66 -5.58
C ILE A 8 -1.49 11.12 -7.00
N ALA A 9 -0.90 10.50 -8.02
CA ALA A 9 -1.18 10.84 -9.42
C ALA A 9 -2.70 10.80 -9.71
N ASP A 10 -3.24 11.86 -10.33
CA ASP A 10 -4.66 11.92 -10.71
C ASP A 10 -4.90 11.16 -12.02
N VAL A 11 -4.89 9.83 -11.91
CA VAL A 11 -5.18 8.94 -13.05
C VAL A 11 -6.64 9.05 -13.48
N SER A 12 -7.54 9.37 -12.54
CA SER A 12 -8.97 9.53 -12.83
C SER A 12 -9.26 10.65 -13.83
N TYR A 13 -8.39 11.66 -13.89
CA TYR A 13 -8.43 12.71 -14.90
C TYR A 13 -8.18 12.18 -16.32
N PHE A 14 -7.25 11.23 -16.50
CA PHE A 14 -6.90 10.70 -17.82
C PHE A 14 -7.75 9.49 -18.22
N VAL A 15 -8.19 8.69 -17.24
CA VAL A 15 -9.01 7.49 -17.43
C VAL A 15 -10.45 7.83 -17.09
N GLN A 16 -11.15 8.42 -18.06
CA GLN A 16 -12.57 8.78 -17.93
C GLN A 16 -13.45 7.53 -17.98
N GLU A 17 -14.48 7.50 -17.14
CA GLU A 17 -15.38 6.36 -17.00
C GLU A 17 -16.05 5.99 -18.34
N GLN A 18 -16.32 4.71 -18.59
CA GLN A 18 -16.98 4.16 -19.78
C GLN A 18 -16.22 4.38 -21.12
N THR A 19 -14.99 4.86 -21.07
CA THR A 19 -14.14 4.92 -22.27
C THR A 19 -13.51 3.54 -22.58
N PRO A 20 -13.05 3.28 -23.82
CA PRO A 20 -12.32 2.06 -24.13
C PRO A 20 -11.10 1.82 -23.24
N LEU A 21 -10.43 2.91 -22.83
CA LEU A 21 -9.30 2.85 -21.91
C LEU A 21 -9.72 2.41 -20.50
N ASP A 22 -10.85 2.92 -20.02
CA ASP A 22 -11.42 2.52 -18.73
C ASP A 22 -11.83 1.04 -18.73
N ASN A 23 -12.51 0.60 -19.79
CA ASN A 23 -12.95 -0.79 -19.94
C ASN A 23 -11.74 -1.76 -19.93
N GLU A 24 -10.66 -1.42 -20.66
CA GLU A 24 -9.41 -2.20 -20.63
C GLU A 24 -8.75 -2.19 -19.24
N ALA A 25 -8.73 -1.03 -18.57
CA ALA A 25 -8.18 -0.91 -17.22
C ALA A 25 -8.97 -1.74 -16.20
N ALA A 26 -10.30 -1.73 -16.29
CA ALA A 26 -11.20 -2.54 -15.48
C ALA A 26 -10.98 -4.04 -15.72
N GLN A 27 -10.91 -4.45 -16.98
CA GLN A 27 -10.67 -5.84 -17.39
C GLN A 27 -9.32 -6.36 -16.90
N ARG A 28 -8.26 -5.55 -16.96
CA ARG A 28 -6.94 -5.89 -16.40
C ARG A 28 -6.92 -5.84 -14.88
N THR A 29 -7.65 -4.92 -14.26
CA THR A 29 -7.74 -4.64 -12.82
C THR A 29 -6.43 -4.18 -12.15
N THR A 30 -5.31 -4.82 -12.46
CA THR A 30 -4.04 -4.61 -11.76
C THR A 30 -2.87 -4.86 -12.70
N SER A 31 -1.75 -4.17 -12.46
CA SER A 31 -0.49 -4.53 -13.11
C SER A 31 0.06 -5.83 -12.51
N VAL A 32 0.71 -6.65 -13.33
CA VAL A 32 1.37 -7.91 -12.92
C VAL A 32 2.88 -7.71 -12.91
N TYR A 33 3.52 -8.02 -11.78
CA TYR A 33 4.96 -7.84 -11.59
C TYR A 33 5.64 -9.20 -11.70
N LEU A 34 6.38 -9.40 -12.79
CA LEU A 34 7.25 -10.56 -12.98
C LEU A 34 8.68 -10.16 -12.58
N VAL A 35 9.57 -11.14 -12.48
CA VAL A 35 10.98 -10.88 -12.13
C VAL A 35 11.65 -9.97 -13.16
N GLU A 36 11.42 -10.21 -14.46
CA GLU A 36 12.09 -9.48 -15.55
C GLU A 36 11.33 -8.29 -16.13
N ARG A 37 10.02 -8.21 -15.87
CA ARG A 37 9.16 -7.20 -16.49
C ARG A 37 7.88 -6.96 -15.71
N VAL A 38 7.20 -5.87 -16.06
CA VAL A 38 5.86 -5.55 -15.58
C VAL A 38 4.90 -5.59 -16.76
N ILE A 39 3.77 -6.27 -16.57
CA ILE A 39 2.61 -6.20 -17.48
C ILE A 39 1.71 -5.08 -16.94
N PRO A 40 1.67 -3.90 -17.59
CA PRO A 40 1.00 -2.75 -17.02
C PRO A 40 -0.52 -2.83 -17.20
N MET A 41 -1.25 -2.27 -16.23
CA MET A 41 -2.71 -2.09 -16.31
C MET A 41 -3.08 -1.00 -17.34
N LEU A 42 -2.28 0.05 -17.42
CA LEU A 42 -2.50 1.19 -18.31
C LEU A 42 -1.42 1.23 -19.41
N PRO A 43 -1.66 1.92 -20.54
CA PRO A 43 -0.64 2.18 -21.54
C PRO A 43 0.62 2.82 -20.95
N ARG A 44 1.80 2.46 -21.49
CA ARG A 44 3.09 3.00 -21.03
C ARG A 44 3.15 4.53 -21.03
N LEU A 45 2.50 5.19 -21.98
CA LEU A 45 2.42 6.65 -22.01
C LEU A 45 1.82 7.24 -20.71
N LEU A 46 0.78 6.61 -20.15
CA LEU A 46 0.21 7.02 -18.87
C LEU A 46 1.11 6.60 -17.71
N CYS A 47 1.56 5.35 -17.69
CA CYS A 47 2.38 4.81 -16.60
C CYS A 47 3.71 5.55 -16.41
N ASP A 48 4.42 5.84 -17.50
CA ASP A 48 5.83 6.25 -17.47
C ASP A 48 6.00 7.77 -17.64
N ARG A 49 5.01 8.45 -18.25
CA ARG A 49 5.08 9.88 -18.58
C ARG A 49 4.02 10.70 -17.84
N LEU A 50 2.75 10.56 -18.23
CA LEU A 50 1.70 11.51 -17.83
C LEU A 50 1.30 11.37 -16.35
N CYS A 51 1.16 10.15 -15.85
CA CYS A 51 0.80 9.90 -14.46
C CYS A 51 2.02 9.66 -13.55
N SER A 52 3.20 9.36 -14.12
CA SER A 52 4.42 9.24 -13.32
C SER A 52 4.79 10.60 -12.73
N LEU A 53 4.99 10.67 -11.42
CA LEU A 53 5.40 11.87 -10.70
C LEU A 53 6.91 12.13 -10.86
N ASN A 54 7.35 12.30 -12.11
CA ASN A 54 8.74 12.57 -12.46
C ASN A 54 9.18 13.94 -11.89
N PRO A 55 10.46 14.08 -11.50
CA PRO A 55 10.96 15.32 -10.92
C PRO A 55 11.02 16.44 -11.96
N ASN A 56 10.92 17.68 -11.51
CA ASN A 56 10.99 18.91 -12.31
C ASN A 56 9.94 19.00 -13.43
N GLU A 57 8.79 18.34 -13.28
CA GLU A 57 7.66 18.45 -14.18
C GLU A 57 6.37 18.65 -13.40
N ASP A 58 5.46 19.48 -13.94
CA ASP A 58 4.16 19.70 -13.33
C ASP A 58 3.27 18.46 -13.52
N ARG A 59 2.57 18.07 -12.45
CA ARG A 59 1.78 16.85 -12.41
C ARG A 59 0.46 17.03 -11.67
N LEU A 60 -0.61 16.55 -12.30
CA LEU A 60 -1.94 16.47 -11.71
C LEU A 60 -1.96 15.39 -10.62
N THR A 61 -2.47 15.75 -9.46
CA THR A 61 -2.51 14.90 -8.29
C THR A 61 -3.82 15.03 -7.54
N TYR A 62 -4.16 13.97 -6.83
CA TYR A 62 -5.12 13.96 -5.74
C TYR A 62 -4.33 13.96 -4.42
N SER A 63 -4.55 14.97 -3.60
CA SER A 63 -3.81 15.20 -2.37
C SER A 63 -4.66 14.92 -1.14
N VAL A 64 -4.02 14.32 -0.14
CA VAL A 64 -4.48 14.28 1.24
C VAL A 64 -3.46 15.06 2.07
N ILE A 65 -3.89 16.13 2.71
CA ILE A 65 -3.02 17.02 3.49
C ILE A 65 -3.53 17.04 4.92
N TRP A 66 -2.60 16.86 5.87
CA TRP A 66 -2.89 16.90 7.30
C TRP A 66 -2.08 18.00 7.98
N THR A 67 -2.70 18.64 8.96
CA THR A 67 -1.98 19.38 10.00
C THR A 67 -1.83 18.45 11.20
N MET A 68 -0.60 18.16 11.62
CA MET A 68 -0.30 17.24 12.72
C MET A 68 0.47 17.92 13.86
N ASN A 69 0.26 17.48 15.10
CA ASN A 69 1.17 17.79 16.21
C ASN A 69 2.40 16.88 16.22
N GLU A 70 3.30 17.09 17.18
CA GLU A 70 4.56 16.32 17.30
C GLU A 70 4.29 14.87 17.72
N GLU A 71 3.13 14.62 18.32
CA GLU A 71 2.63 13.30 18.71
C GLU A 71 1.98 12.55 17.53
N GLY A 72 1.97 13.12 16.31
CA GLY A 72 1.40 12.50 15.12
C GLY A 72 -0.13 12.42 15.12
N GLU A 73 -0.80 13.27 15.89
CA GLU A 73 -2.27 13.40 15.89
C GLU A 73 -2.71 14.38 14.81
N ILE A 74 -3.77 14.02 14.08
CA ILE A 74 -4.34 14.87 13.03
C ILE A 74 -5.23 15.93 13.68
N LEU A 75 -4.86 17.19 13.49
CA LEU A 75 -5.61 18.37 13.94
C LEU A 75 -6.55 18.91 12.86
N ASP A 76 -6.13 18.85 11.60
CA ASP A 76 -6.92 19.24 10.43
C ASP A 76 -6.60 18.31 9.26
N GLU A 77 -7.58 18.13 8.38
CA GLU A 77 -7.49 17.26 7.20
C GLU A 77 -8.17 17.87 5.99
N GLN A 78 -7.47 17.84 4.86
CA GLN A 78 -7.93 18.39 3.60
C GLN A 78 -7.71 17.39 2.47
N PHE A 79 -8.74 17.21 1.64
CA PHE A 79 -8.68 16.43 0.42
C PHE A 79 -8.89 17.38 -0.75
N SER A 80 -8.04 17.31 -1.78
CA SER A 80 -8.24 18.14 -2.97
C SER A 80 -7.54 17.57 -4.19
N ARG A 81 -8.01 17.96 -5.38
CA ARG A 81 -7.15 17.93 -6.57
C ARG A 81 -6.09 19.02 -6.45
N SER A 82 -4.92 18.78 -7.03
CA SER A 82 -3.77 19.67 -6.93
C SER A 82 -2.81 19.48 -8.09
N ILE A 83 -1.91 20.46 -8.24
CA ILE A 83 -0.76 20.39 -9.14
C ILE A 83 0.49 20.38 -8.27
N ILE A 84 1.39 19.45 -8.50
CA ILE A 84 2.70 19.41 -7.84
C ILE A 84 3.82 19.46 -8.88
N ARG A 85 5.01 19.84 -8.43
CA ARG A 85 6.26 19.70 -9.17
C ARG A 85 7.30 19.07 -8.26
N SER A 86 7.51 17.76 -8.40
CA SER A 86 8.43 17.01 -7.53
C SER A 86 9.85 17.56 -7.66
N CYS A 87 10.51 17.89 -6.55
CA CYS A 87 11.84 18.49 -6.59
C CYS A 87 12.95 17.44 -6.83
N VAL A 88 12.75 16.19 -6.40
CA VAL A 88 13.75 15.12 -6.50
C VAL A 88 13.06 13.75 -6.50
N LYS A 89 13.66 12.76 -7.19
CA LYS A 89 13.21 11.36 -7.18
C LYS A 89 14.16 10.49 -6.36
N LEU A 90 13.91 10.38 -5.05
CA LEU A 90 14.72 9.55 -4.16
C LEU A 90 14.48 8.05 -4.39
N SER A 91 15.54 7.25 -4.25
CA SER A 91 15.43 5.82 -4.06
C SER A 91 15.23 5.51 -2.58
N TYR A 92 14.80 4.28 -2.25
CA TYR A 92 14.75 3.83 -0.85
C TYR A 92 16.12 3.85 -0.18
N GLU A 93 17.20 3.68 -0.94
CA GLU A 93 18.57 3.71 -0.41
C GLU A 93 19.01 5.13 -0.08
N HIS A 94 18.66 6.13 -0.90
CA HIS A 94 18.92 7.53 -0.55
C HIS A 94 18.21 7.93 0.75
N ALA A 95 16.93 7.57 0.86
CA ALA A 95 16.17 7.85 2.08
C ALA A 95 16.68 7.04 3.29
N GLN A 96 17.15 5.81 3.09
CA GLN A 96 17.74 5.00 4.16
C GLN A 96 19.05 5.61 4.67
N ASP A 97 19.95 6.05 3.78
CA ASP A 97 21.22 6.68 4.16
C ASP A 97 20.98 7.94 5.01
N ILE A 98 19.98 8.76 4.64
CA ILE A 98 19.56 9.91 5.45
C ILE A 98 19.11 9.48 6.86
N ILE A 99 18.29 8.44 6.95
CA ILE A 99 17.74 7.94 8.22
C ILE A 99 18.83 7.36 9.13
N GLU A 100 19.79 6.62 8.56
CA GLU A 100 20.86 5.95 9.31
C GLU A 100 21.97 6.93 9.72
N ASN A 101 22.22 7.95 8.91
CA ASN A 101 23.30 8.91 9.11
C ASN A 101 22.79 10.36 9.23
N PRO A 102 21.99 10.70 10.26
CA PRO A 102 21.32 12.00 10.37
C PRO A 102 22.28 13.20 10.50
N ASN A 103 23.51 12.95 10.96
CA ASN A 103 24.55 13.98 11.14
C ASN A 103 25.58 14.02 10.01
N LYS A 104 25.40 13.24 8.95
CA LYS A 104 26.31 13.23 7.79
C LYS A 104 26.14 14.53 7.00
N ASP A 105 27.27 15.12 6.61
CA ASP A 105 27.31 16.29 5.73
C ASP A 105 27.12 15.86 4.26
N PHE A 106 25.85 15.62 3.90
CA PHE A 106 25.48 15.19 2.56
C PHE A 106 25.76 16.25 1.50
N LYS A 107 26.26 15.81 0.35
CA LYS A 107 26.58 16.67 -0.80
C LYS A 107 25.60 16.44 -1.95
N ALA A 108 25.55 17.40 -2.88
CA ALA A 108 24.66 17.31 -4.04
C ALA A 108 24.92 16.06 -4.90
N GLY A 109 26.16 15.56 -4.93
CA GLY A 109 26.52 14.33 -5.65
C GLY A 109 25.99 13.03 -5.03
N ASP A 110 25.51 13.06 -3.79
CA ASP A 110 24.94 11.89 -3.10
C ASP A 110 23.50 11.59 -3.54
N PHE A 111 22.87 12.52 -4.27
CA PHE A 111 21.46 12.44 -4.65
C PHE A 111 21.25 12.66 -6.15
N PRO A 112 20.11 12.19 -6.70
CA PRO A 112 19.66 12.62 -8.02
C PRO A 112 19.46 14.13 -8.06
N ALA A 113 19.41 14.70 -9.28
CA ALA A 113 19.25 16.13 -9.47
C ALA A 113 18.06 16.70 -8.66
N ILE A 114 18.36 17.67 -7.81
CA ILE A 114 17.39 18.42 -7.00
C ILE A 114 17.03 19.69 -7.77
N SER A 115 15.73 19.97 -7.87
CA SER A 115 15.16 21.09 -8.62
C SER A 115 14.34 22.02 -7.72
N ASN A 116 13.79 23.09 -8.30
CA ASN A 116 12.90 24.06 -7.64
C ASN A 116 13.54 24.81 -6.45
N ASN A 117 14.85 25.11 -6.52
CA ASN A 117 15.62 25.83 -5.50
C ASN A 117 15.67 25.16 -4.13
N PHE A 118 15.34 23.88 -4.01
CA PHE A 118 15.53 23.12 -2.78
C PHE A 118 17.00 22.70 -2.63
N SER A 119 17.51 22.80 -1.41
CA SER A 119 18.86 22.35 -1.08
C SER A 119 18.85 20.88 -0.61
N VAL A 120 20.04 20.27 -0.57
CA VAL A 120 20.23 18.96 0.07
C VAL A 120 19.74 18.97 1.53
N ASN A 121 20.01 20.06 2.25
CA ASN A 121 19.60 20.22 3.65
C ASN A 121 18.08 20.27 3.82
N ASP A 122 17.35 20.85 2.85
CA ASP A 122 15.88 20.85 2.89
C ASP A 122 15.33 19.42 2.73
N ILE A 123 15.92 18.64 1.83
CA ILE A 123 15.52 17.24 1.60
C ILE A 123 15.84 16.37 2.80
N THR A 124 17.07 16.44 3.33
CA THR A 124 17.51 15.60 4.46
C THR A 124 16.68 15.91 5.71
N ARG A 125 16.48 17.19 6.04
CA ARG A 125 15.61 17.63 7.15
C ARG A 125 14.19 17.09 6.99
N THR A 126 13.58 17.27 5.82
CA THR A 126 12.19 16.83 5.56
C THR A 126 12.05 15.32 5.69
N VAL A 127 13.00 14.53 5.18
CA VAL A 127 12.99 13.07 5.32
C VAL A 127 13.10 12.65 6.78
N LEU A 128 13.97 13.29 7.57
CA LEU A 128 14.12 13.00 9.00
C LEU A 128 12.89 13.36 9.81
N GLU A 129 12.25 14.49 9.53
CA GLU A 129 10.98 14.92 10.15
C GLU A 129 9.85 13.93 9.83
N LEU A 130 9.69 13.57 8.54
CA LEU A 130 8.73 12.57 8.10
C LEU A 130 9.00 11.20 8.75
N TYR A 131 10.28 10.82 8.87
CA TYR A 131 10.67 9.59 9.54
C TYR A 131 10.29 9.62 11.03
N GLY A 132 10.58 10.72 11.73
CA GLY A 132 10.23 10.94 13.13
C GLY A 132 8.75 10.69 13.39
N ILE A 133 7.87 11.37 12.62
CA ILE A 133 6.42 11.20 12.73
C ILE A 133 5.98 9.78 12.32
N SER A 134 6.58 9.19 11.28
CA SER A 134 6.22 7.82 10.86
C SER A 134 6.45 6.78 11.95
N LYS A 135 7.50 6.93 12.78
CA LYS A 135 7.74 6.03 13.92
C LYS A 135 6.61 6.12 14.95
N ILE A 136 6.12 7.33 15.21
CA ILE A 136 5.04 7.59 16.17
C ILE A 136 3.72 6.99 15.65
N LEU A 137 3.41 7.21 14.37
CA LEU A 137 2.25 6.60 13.71
C LEU A 137 2.30 5.07 13.81
N ARG A 138 3.47 4.48 13.55
CA ARG A 138 3.67 3.03 13.66
C ARG A 138 3.50 2.51 15.08
N SER A 139 4.01 3.22 16.09
CA SER A 139 3.87 2.79 17.49
C SER A 139 2.43 2.86 17.98
N LYS A 140 1.62 3.79 17.44
CA LYS A 140 0.19 3.93 17.78
C LYS A 140 -0.69 2.82 17.19
N ARG A 141 -0.20 2.05 16.21
CA ARG A 141 -0.94 0.92 15.59
C ARG A 141 -0.93 -0.33 16.47
N VAL A 142 -1.65 -0.28 17.58
CA VAL A 142 -1.86 -1.43 18.45
C VAL A 142 -2.74 -2.48 17.73
N GLY A 143 -2.36 -3.75 17.80
CA GLY A 143 -3.09 -4.86 17.17
C GLY A 143 -2.88 -5.05 15.67
N ALA A 144 -2.08 -4.21 15.01
CA ALA A 144 -1.70 -4.48 13.62
C ALA A 144 -0.75 -5.68 13.53
N LEU A 145 -1.00 -6.54 12.54
CA LEU A 145 -0.28 -7.78 12.28
C LEU A 145 0.71 -7.59 11.13
N THR A 146 1.99 -7.83 11.39
CA THR A 146 3.03 -7.90 10.37
C THR A 146 3.37 -9.36 10.09
N LEU A 147 2.56 -10.01 9.26
CA LEU A 147 2.74 -11.42 8.88
C LEU A 147 3.35 -11.54 7.47
N ASN A 148 4.42 -10.80 7.24
CA ASN A 148 5.09 -10.78 5.93
C ASN A 148 5.91 -12.05 5.75
N GLN A 149 5.64 -12.78 4.66
CA GLN A 149 6.52 -13.88 4.24
C GLN A 149 7.76 -13.32 3.54
N PRO A 150 8.94 -13.97 3.66
CA PRO A 150 10.14 -13.59 2.93
C PRO A 150 9.87 -13.57 1.42
N LYS A 151 10.30 -12.49 0.75
CA LYS A 151 10.25 -12.38 -0.70
C LYS A 151 11.66 -12.41 -1.26
N LEU A 152 11.84 -13.06 -2.41
CA LEU A 152 13.10 -13.09 -3.11
C LEU A 152 13.22 -11.87 -4.05
N GLN A 153 14.42 -11.30 -4.10
CA GLN A 153 14.81 -10.26 -5.04
C GLN A 153 15.97 -10.79 -5.88
N TYR A 154 15.86 -10.64 -7.20
CA TYR A 154 16.85 -11.16 -8.16
C TYR A 154 17.67 -10.03 -8.76
N GLN A 155 18.96 -10.27 -8.95
CA GLN A 155 19.78 -9.51 -9.87
C GLN A 155 19.74 -10.21 -11.22
N ILE A 156 19.32 -9.52 -12.27
CA ILE A 156 19.19 -10.07 -13.63
C ILE A 156 20.19 -9.41 -14.57
N LYS A 157 20.72 -10.17 -15.53
CA LYS A 157 21.53 -9.59 -16.61
C LYS A 157 20.64 -8.73 -17.52
N THR A 158 21.12 -7.53 -17.87
CA THR A 158 20.31 -6.56 -18.64
C THR A 158 19.95 -7.06 -20.03
N ASP A 159 20.86 -7.77 -20.68
CA ASP A 159 20.78 -8.27 -22.06
C ASP A 159 19.90 -9.52 -22.19
N SER A 160 20.22 -10.57 -21.43
CA SER A 160 19.65 -11.90 -21.52
C SER A 160 18.46 -12.12 -20.58
N LYS A 161 18.24 -11.20 -19.63
CA LYS A 161 17.25 -11.32 -18.54
C LYS A 161 17.46 -12.54 -17.63
N MET A 162 18.60 -13.21 -17.74
CA MET A 162 18.92 -14.37 -16.91
C MET A 162 19.26 -13.94 -15.47
N PRO A 163 18.83 -14.71 -14.45
CA PRO A 163 19.20 -14.42 -13.07
C PRO A 163 20.69 -14.66 -12.83
N MET A 164 21.34 -13.73 -12.15
CA MET A 164 22.74 -13.78 -11.72
C MET A 164 22.88 -14.24 -10.27
N SER A 165 22.05 -13.65 -9.40
CA SER A 165 22.04 -13.88 -7.97
C SER A 165 20.64 -13.59 -7.44
N PHE A 166 20.36 -14.05 -6.23
CA PHE A 166 19.17 -13.66 -5.48
C PHE A 166 19.53 -13.28 -4.05
N SER A 167 18.66 -12.49 -3.44
CA SER A 167 18.72 -12.12 -2.03
C SER A 167 17.32 -12.10 -1.44
N ILE A 168 17.21 -12.15 -0.12
CA ILE A 168 15.92 -11.95 0.56
C ILE A 168 15.67 -10.44 0.59
N TYR A 169 14.53 -10.01 0.05
CA TYR A 169 14.09 -8.63 0.13
C TYR A 169 13.90 -8.23 1.59
N GLN A 170 14.66 -7.23 2.04
CA GLN A 170 14.57 -6.69 3.38
C GLN A 170 13.79 -5.38 3.36
N GLN A 171 12.75 -5.31 4.18
CA GLN A 171 11.99 -4.08 4.38
C GLN A 171 12.77 -3.16 5.34
N LYS A 172 13.25 -2.03 4.83
CA LYS A 172 14.05 -1.05 5.57
C LYS A 172 13.16 0.03 6.21
N GLU A 173 13.75 0.88 7.05
CA GLU A 173 13.01 1.99 7.68
C GLU A 173 12.47 3.00 6.66
N SER A 174 13.18 3.23 5.56
CA SER A 174 12.70 4.06 4.45
C SER A 174 11.45 3.46 3.77
N ASN A 175 11.34 2.12 3.67
CA ASN A 175 10.11 1.48 3.17
C ASN A 175 8.95 1.70 4.13
N ARG A 176 9.20 1.53 5.42
CA ARG A 176 8.17 1.68 6.46
C ARG A 176 7.74 3.14 6.64
N LEU A 177 8.63 4.11 6.40
CA LEU A 177 8.30 5.54 6.36
C LEU A 177 7.17 5.79 5.35
N VAL A 178 7.36 5.36 4.11
CA VAL A 178 6.35 5.53 3.05
C VAL A 178 5.08 4.73 3.39
N GLU A 179 5.22 3.51 3.91
CA GLU A 179 4.09 2.65 4.28
C GLU A 179 3.12 3.37 5.25
N GLU A 180 3.60 4.02 6.30
CA GLU A 180 2.72 4.66 7.28
C GLU A 180 1.86 5.78 6.66
N TYR A 181 2.45 6.65 5.84
CA TYR A 181 1.70 7.73 5.19
C TYR A 181 0.74 7.19 4.12
N MET A 182 1.11 6.12 3.42
CA MET A 182 0.20 5.46 2.47
C MET A 182 -0.99 4.81 3.18
N LEU A 183 -0.75 4.14 4.31
CA LEU A 183 -1.81 3.56 5.14
C LEU A 183 -2.73 4.66 5.67
N LEU A 184 -2.16 5.75 6.18
CA LEU A 184 -2.93 6.87 6.68
C LEU A 184 -3.82 7.47 5.59
N ALA A 185 -3.27 7.77 4.40
CA ALA A 185 -4.05 8.25 3.26
C ALA A 185 -5.20 7.29 2.89
N ASN A 186 -4.92 6.00 2.81
CA ASN A 186 -5.93 4.99 2.51
C ASN A 186 -7.05 4.92 3.57
N MET A 187 -6.71 4.99 4.86
CA MET A 187 -7.69 4.96 5.96
C MET A 187 -8.55 6.22 5.98
N GLN A 188 -7.91 7.38 5.82
CA GLN A 188 -8.60 8.67 5.86
C GLN A 188 -9.53 8.86 4.66
N VAL A 189 -9.12 8.45 3.46
CA VAL A 189 -10.02 8.43 2.29
C VAL A 189 -11.18 7.45 2.53
N ALA A 190 -10.93 6.26 3.05
CA ALA A 190 -12.01 5.31 3.36
C ALA A 190 -13.02 5.91 4.35
N ARG A 191 -12.54 6.53 5.43
CA ARG A 191 -13.37 7.20 6.43
C ARG A 191 -14.19 8.34 5.80
N LYS A 192 -13.58 9.19 4.99
CA LYS A 192 -14.25 10.31 4.32
C LYS A 192 -15.37 9.85 3.39
N LEU A 193 -15.14 8.79 2.62
CA LEU A 193 -16.15 8.22 1.73
C LEU A 193 -17.31 7.59 2.52
N CYS A 194 -17.00 6.78 3.54
CA CYS A 194 -18.02 6.13 4.37
C CYS A 194 -18.83 7.10 5.23
N SER A 195 -18.27 8.26 5.62
CA SER A 195 -18.98 9.27 6.38
C SER A 195 -19.83 10.22 5.52
N THR A 196 -19.90 10.00 4.20
CA THR A 196 -20.66 10.86 3.28
C THR A 196 -21.98 10.20 2.91
N ASP A 197 -23.09 10.73 3.43
CA ASP A 197 -24.43 10.14 3.29
C ASP A 197 -24.85 9.88 1.83
N ARG A 198 -24.45 10.74 0.89
CA ARG A 198 -24.81 10.61 -0.54
C ARG A 198 -24.29 9.31 -1.18
N ILE A 199 -23.22 8.72 -0.65
CA ILE A 199 -22.52 7.58 -1.28
C ILE A 199 -22.19 6.44 -0.32
N HIS A 200 -22.65 6.49 0.92
CA HIS A 200 -22.24 5.53 1.96
C HIS A 200 -22.53 4.07 1.60
N ASP A 201 -23.52 3.82 0.74
CA ASP A 201 -23.92 2.51 0.19
C ASP A 201 -23.13 2.09 -1.06
N LYS A 202 -22.31 2.99 -1.62
CA LYS A 202 -21.58 2.84 -2.90
C LYS A 202 -20.07 3.07 -2.75
N VAL A 203 -19.49 2.61 -1.64
CA VAL A 203 -18.04 2.76 -1.39
C VAL A 203 -17.33 1.44 -1.65
N ILE A 204 -16.28 1.48 -2.47
CA ILE A 204 -15.32 0.38 -2.59
C ILE A 204 -14.37 0.43 -1.39
N LEU A 205 -14.49 -0.57 -0.53
CA LEU A 205 -13.58 -0.81 0.58
C LEU A 205 -12.72 -2.03 0.32
N ARG A 206 -11.72 -2.21 1.16
CA ARG A 206 -10.89 -3.40 1.23
C ARG A 206 -10.89 -3.92 2.66
N ARG A 207 -11.69 -4.94 2.91
CA ARG A 207 -11.80 -5.60 4.23
C ARG A 207 -10.84 -6.78 4.32
N HIS A 208 -10.52 -7.17 5.56
CA HIS A 208 -9.76 -8.38 5.84
C HIS A 208 -10.50 -9.13 6.93
N PRO A 209 -11.19 -10.23 6.59
CA PRO A 209 -11.95 -10.99 7.59
C PRO A 209 -11.04 -11.60 8.65
N ALA A 210 -11.63 -12.03 9.76
CA ALA A 210 -10.93 -12.78 10.79
C ALA A 210 -10.33 -14.10 10.23
N PRO A 211 -9.29 -14.65 10.87
CA PRO A 211 -8.68 -15.91 10.46
C PRO A 211 -9.70 -17.06 10.41
N ASN A 212 -9.42 -18.09 9.63
CA ASN A 212 -10.22 -19.31 9.67
C ASN A 212 -10.12 -19.94 11.07
N ALA A 213 -11.26 -20.04 11.77
CA ALA A 213 -11.32 -20.49 13.16
C ALA A 213 -10.70 -21.89 13.34
N THR A 214 -11.03 -22.83 12.45
CA THR A 214 -10.50 -24.20 12.51
C THR A 214 -8.99 -24.23 12.32
N THR A 215 -8.46 -23.55 11.29
CA THR A 215 -7.03 -23.50 11.01
C THR A 215 -6.26 -22.77 12.12
N LEU A 216 -6.84 -21.70 12.67
CA LEU A 216 -6.25 -20.95 13.78
C LEU A 216 -6.18 -21.81 15.04
N GLN A 217 -7.26 -22.50 15.42
CA GLN A 217 -7.28 -23.41 16.57
C GLN A 217 -6.27 -24.55 16.44
N ASN A 218 -6.13 -25.13 15.25
CA ASN A 218 -5.13 -26.16 15.00
C ASN A 218 -3.70 -25.61 15.14
N THR A 219 -3.47 -24.39 14.68
CA THR A 219 -2.18 -23.70 14.82
C THR A 219 -1.89 -23.40 16.30
N ILE A 220 -2.87 -22.90 17.06
CA ILE A 220 -2.75 -22.66 18.51
C ILE A 220 -2.39 -23.95 19.25
N LYS A 221 -3.06 -25.07 18.96
CA LYS A 221 -2.75 -26.37 19.59
C LYS A 221 -1.30 -26.80 19.34
N MET A 222 -0.81 -26.61 18.11
CA MET A 222 0.57 -26.95 17.72
C MET A 222 1.61 -26.01 18.37
N LEU A 223 1.25 -24.74 18.57
CA LEU A 223 2.10 -23.78 19.29
C LEU A 223 2.14 -24.10 20.80
N ALA A 224 1.00 -24.50 21.38
CA ALA A 224 0.91 -24.89 22.77
C ALA A 224 1.79 -26.12 23.09
N SER A 225 1.85 -27.12 22.20
CA SER A 225 2.78 -28.26 22.35
C SER A 225 4.25 -27.86 22.29
N SER A 226 4.55 -26.69 21.74
CA SER A 226 5.89 -26.09 21.67
C SER A 226 6.14 -25.07 22.79
N GLY A 227 5.26 -25.01 23.80
CA GLY A 227 5.38 -24.10 24.96
C GLY A 227 4.90 -22.67 24.73
N ILE A 228 4.33 -22.35 23.56
CA ILE A 228 3.85 -21.01 23.21
C ILE A 228 2.34 -20.92 23.44
N LYS A 229 1.92 -20.14 24.43
CA LYS A 229 0.51 -19.89 24.73
C LYS A 229 -0.02 -18.72 23.89
N LEU A 230 -1.08 -18.97 23.13
CA LEU A 230 -1.77 -17.97 22.31
C LEU A 230 -3.29 -18.20 22.46
N ASP A 231 -4.03 -17.14 22.81
CA ASP A 231 -5.50 -17.18 22.89
C ASP A 231 -6.13 -17.03 21.49
N GLY A 232 -5.61 -16.09 20.68
CA GLY A 232 -6.00 -15.92 19.27
C GLY A 232 -7.39 -15.33 19.05
N GLN A 233 -7.98 -14.71 20.08
CA GLN A 233 -9.31 -14.10 19.98
C GLN A 233 -9.29 -12.79 19.18
N SER A 234 -8.18 -12.05 19.23
CA SER A 234 -7.99 -10.79 18.53
C SER A 234 -6.68 -10.72 17.76
N SER A 235 -6.61 -9.79 16.80
CA SER A 235 -5.36 -9.46 16.11
C SER A 235 -4.29 -8.94 17.07
N ASN A 236 -4.70 -8.33 18.19
CA ASN A 236 -3.79 -7.92 19.25
C ASN A 236 -3.14 -9.10 19.97
N ASP A 237 -3.88 -10.15 20.30
CA ASP A 237 -3.33 -11.34 20.97
C ASP A 237 -2.28 -12.03 20.08
N ILE A 238 -2.59 -12.13 18.79
CA ILE A 238 -1.66 -12.67 17.79
C ILE A 238 -0.41 -11.77 17.67
N SER A 239 -0.59 -10.44 17.64
CA SER A 239 0.53 -9.48 17.58
C SER A 239 1.44 -9.59 18.81
N GLN A 240 0.86 -9.71 20.01
CA GLN A 240 1.62 -9.84 21.25
C GLN A 240 2.39 -11.16 21.30
N ALA A 241 1.77 -12.28 20.89
CA ALA A 241 2.45 -13.58 20.85
C ALA A 241 3.66 -13.59 19.90
N VAL A 242 3.55 -12.92 18.75
CA VAL A 242 4.68 -12.77 17.81
C VAL A 242 5.77 -11.87 18.41
N LYS A 243 5.41 -10.84 19.17
CA LYS A 243 6.38 -9.96 19.87
C LYS A 243 7.07 -10.64 21.04
N SER A 244 6.42 -11.58 21.72
CA SER A 244 6.99 -12.32 22.86
C SER A 244 7.87 -13.50 22.46
N ALA A 245 8.07 -13.74 21.16
CA ALA A 245 8.96 -14.80 20.69
C ALA A 245 10.41 -14.58 21.16
N GLN A 246 11.09 -15.64 21.58
CA GLN A 246 12.41 -15.57 22.21
C GLN A 246 13.52 -15.11 21.26
N ASP A 247 13.46 -15.55 19.99
CA ASP A 247 14.44 -15.22 18.96
C ASP A 247 13.79 -15.00 17.58
N GLU A 248 14.58 -14.50 16.62
CA GLU A 248 14.12 -14.22 15.26
C GLU A 248 13.71 -15.48 14.46
N PRO A 249 14.40 -16.64 14.55
CA PRO A 249 13.93 -17.89 13.96
C PRO A 249 12.54 -18.33 14.45
N ALA A 250 12.31 -18.34 15.77
CA ALA A 250 11.02 -18.69 16.37
C ALA A 250 9.93 -17.73 15.91
N LYS A 251 10.23 -16.42 15.88
CA LYS A 251 9.32 -15.39 15.37
C LYS A 251 8.93 -15.62 13.91
N LYS A 252 9.90 -15.94 13.04
CA LYS A 252 9.64 -16.25 11.62
C LYS A 252 8.76 -17.48 11.46
N LEU A 253 9.01 -18.53 12.26
CA LEU A 253 8.19 -19.74 12.26
C LEU A 253 6.76 -19.43 12.71
N LEU A 254 6.59 -18.69 13.81
CA LEU A 254 5.28 -18.22 14.29
C LEU A 254 4.54 -17.45 13.22
N ILE A 255 5.20 -16.46 12.60
CA ILE A 255 4.63 -15.67 11.50
C ILE A 255 4.18 -16.59 10.36
N HIS A 256 5.01 -17.55 9.95
CA HIS A 256 4.70 -18.47 8.87
C HIS A 256 3.47 -19.34 9.18
N LEU A 257 3.38 -19.88 10.40
CA LEU A 257 2.26 -20.72 10.82
C LEU A 257 0.96 -19.92 10.96
N LEU A 258 1.02 -18.76 11.62
CA LEU A 258 -0.14 -17.87 11.78
C LEU A 258 -0.64 -17.35 10.44
N ALA A 259 0.26 -17.03 9.50
CA ALA A 259 -0.11 -16.60 8.15
C ALA A 259 -0.97 -17.63 7.40
N LYS A 260 -0.84 -18.93 7.69
CA LYS A 260 -1.68 -19.98 7.07
C LYS A 260 -3.12 -19.96 7.56
N SER A 261 -3.37 -19.42 8.76
CA SER A 261 -4.73 -19.27 9.29
C SER A 261 -5.44 -18.02 8.79
N MET A 262 -4.69 -17.03 8.31
CA MET A 262 -5.22 -15.76 7.85
C MET A 262 -6.01 -15.93 6.56
N GLN A 263 -7.11 -15.18 6.44
CA GLN A 263 -7.87 -15.09 5.20
C GLN A 263 -7.23 -14.06 4.25
N LEU A 264 -7.67 -14.04 2.99
CA LEU A 264 -7.24 -12.99 2.06
C LEU A 264 -8.04 -11.71 2.32
N ALA A 265 -7.37 -10.56 2.25
CA ALA A 265 -8.03 -9.26 2.23
C ALA A 265 -8.66 -9.00 0.86
N ILE A 266 -9.97 -8.74 0.85
CA ILE A 266 -10.83 -8.63 -0.33
C ILE A 266 -11.41 -7.23 -0.46
N TYR A 267 -11.59 -6.77 -1.71
CA TYR A 267 -12.44 -5.63 -2.02
C TYR A 267 -13.90 -6.00 -1.89
N CYS A 268 -14.73 -5.03 -1.49
CA CYS A 268 -16.18 -5.17 -1.40
C CYS A 268 -16.85 -3.81 -1.56
N CYS A 269 -18.08 -3.80 -2.05
CA CYS A 269 -18.97 -2.65 -1.95
C CYS A 269 -19.62 -2.60 -0.57
N THR A 270 -19.75 -1.42 0.05
CA THR A 270 -20.31 -1.27 1.40
C THR A 270 -21.70 -1.89 1.56
N SER A 271 -22.63 -1.67 0.63
CA SER A 271 -23.98 -2.23 0.73
C SER A 271 -24.06 -3.76 0.55
N CYS A 272 -22.97 -4.41 0.11
CA CYS A 272 -22.96 -5.83 -0.24
C CYS A 272 -22.27 -6.70 0.81
N VAL A 273 -21.82 -6.11 1.93
CA VAL A 273 -21.23 -6.85 3.05
C VAL A 273 -22.28 -7.08 4.13
N PRO A 274 -22.55 -8.34 4.51
CA PRO A 274 -23.42 -8.65 5.64
C PRO A 274 -22.90 -8.04 6.95
N ASP A 275 -23.84 -7.64 7.81
CA ASP A 275 -23.60 -7.12 9.16
C ASP A 275 -22.63 -5.93 9.23
N ASN A 276 -22.44 -5.21 8.11
CA ASN A 276 -21.53 -4.07 8.00
C ASN A 276 -20.09 -4.41 8.47
N ASN A 277 -19.65 -5.65 8.27
CA ASN A 277 -18.34 -6.12 8.72
C ASN A 277 -17.21 -5.68 7.77
N TYR A 278 -16.91 -4.39 7.75
CA TYR A 278 -15.91 -3.77 6.88
C TYR A 278 -14.47 -3.84 7.42
N SER A 279 -14.32 -4.30 8.65
CA SER A 279 -13.05 -4.24 9.38
C SER A 279 -11.91 -4.94 8.66
N HIS A 280 -10.72 -4.39 8.80
CA HIS A 280 -9.49 -4.97 8.28
C HIS A 280 -8.69 -5.60 9.42
N TYR A 281 -8.89 -6.89 9.67
CA TYR A 281 -8.35 -7.65 10.81
C TYR A 281 -6.84 -7.41 11.05
N ALA A 282 -6.00 -7.59 10.01
CA ALA A 282 -4.55 -7.40 10.16
C ALA A 282 -4.10 -5.95 10.34
N LEU A 283 -4.90 -4.96 9.98
CA LEU A 283 -4.57 -3.55 10.23
C LEU A 283 -5.21 -3.04 11.52
N ASN A 284 -6.17 -3.80 12.07
CA ASN A 284 -6.96 -3.44 13.24
C ASN A 284 -7.70 -2.10 13.08
N VAL A 285 -8.37 -1.91 11.94
CA VAL A 285 -9.13 -0.69 11.62
C VAL A 285 -10.50 -1.02 11.04
N ASN A 286 -11.47 -0.12 11.25
CA ASN A 286 -12.86 -0.32 10.82
C ASN A 286 -13.04 -0.13 9.31
N PHE A 287 -12.37 0.87 8.74
CA PHE A 287 -12.47 1.21 7.32
C PHE A 287 -11.07 1.28 6.70
N TYR A 288 -10.91 0.61 5.56
CA TYR A 288 -9.70 0.66 4.76
C TYR A 288 -10.07 0.53 3.30
N THR A 289 -9.37 1.23 2.42
CA THR A 289 -9.49 1.07 0.98
C THR A 289 -8.11 1.18 0.32
N HIS A 290 -8.05 1.12 -1.00
CA HIS A 290 -6.86 1.51 -1.74
C HIS A 290 -7.12 2.78 -2.53
N PHE A 291 -6.25 3.76 -2.33
CA PHE A 291 -6.28 5.06 -2.97
C PHE A 291 -4.91 5.43 -3.58
N THR A 292 -3.81 4.93 -3.00
CA THR A 292 -2.46 5.45 -3.24
C THR A 292 -1.71 4.87 -4.44
N SER A 293 -2.35 4.10 -5.32
CA SER A 293 -1.68 3.52 -6.49
C SER A 293 -2.59 3.31 -7.73
N PRO A 294 -3.29 4.36 -8.20
CA PRO A 294 -4.23 4.26 -9.32
C PRO A 294 -3.59 3.94 -10.67
N ILE A 295 -2.27 4.14 -10.83
CA ILE A 295 -1.55 3.76 -12.06
C ILE A 295 -1.57 2.25 -12.28
N ARG A 296 -1.63 1.47 -11.19
CA ARG A 296 -1.42 0.02 -11.21
C ARG A 296 -2.55 -0.80 -10.59
N ARG A 297 -3.59 -0.15 -10.07
CA ARG A 297 -4.76 -0.78 -9.43
C ARG A 297 -6.02 -0.02 -9.82
N TYR A 298 -6.97 -0.72 -10.42
CA TYR A 298 -8.26 -0.17 -10.83
C TYR A 298 -9.16 0.23 -9.66
N PRO A 299 -9.21 -0.49 -8.51
CA PRO A 299 -9.96 -0.04 -7.34
C PRO A 299 -9.59 1.37 -6.87
N ASP A 300 -8.31 1.74 -6.95
CA ASP A 300 -7.86 3.09 -6.63
C ASP A 300 -8.43 4.14 -7.60
N ILE A 301 -8.61 3.82 -8.89
CA ILE A 301 -9.27 4.72 -9.85
C ILE A 301 -10.74 4.93 -9.45
N LEU A 302 -11.45 3.87 -9.06
CA LEU A 302 -12.83 3.97 -8.57
C LEU A 302 -12.92 4.84 -7.32
N VAL A 303 -12.01 4.63 -6.36
CA VAL A 303 -11.93 5.43 -5.14
C VAL A 303 -11.61 6.89 -5.45
N HIS A 304 -10.74 7.18 -6.43
CA HIS A 304 -10.48 8.55 -6.90
C HIS A 304 -11.74 9.20 -7.49
N ARG A 305 -12.53 8.46 -8.28
CA ARG A 305 -13.81 8.95 -8.82
C ARG A 305 -14.82 9.25 -7.71
N LEU A 306 -14.97 8.33 -6.76
CA LEU A 306 -15.86 8.51 -5.61
C LEU A 306 -15.43 9.71 -4.75
N LEU A 307 -14.13 9.87 -4.50
CA LEU A 307 -13.63 11.03 -3.75
C LEU A 307 -13.84 12.32 -4.54
N GLY A 308 -13.62 12.32 -5.85
CA GLY A 308 -13.96 13.44 -6.74
C GLY A 308 -15.43 13.85 -6.60
N ALA A 309 -16.33 12.86 -6.60
CA ALA A 309 -17.75 13.13 -6.44
C ALA A 309 -18.05 13.69 -5.04
N VAL A 310 -17.43 13.18 -3.97
CA VAL A 310 -17.60 13.74 -2.61
C VAL A 310 -17.08 15.18 -2.49
N LEU A 311 -16.11 15.57 -3.31
CA LEU A 311 -15.57 16.93 -3.36
C LEU A 311 -16.21 17.80 -4.45
N ASP A 312 -17.31 17.35 -5.06
CA ASP A 312 -18.05 18.04 -6.11
C ASP A 312 -17.20 18.44 -7.34
N TYR A 313 -16.17 17.63 -7.65
CA TYR A 313 -15.39 17.78 -8.89
C TYR A 313 -16.05 17.12 -10.11
N ASN A 314 -17.05 16.27 -9.87
CA ASN A 314 -17.80 15.55 -10.87
C ASN A 314 -19.12 15.05 -10.26
N ASP A 315 -20.23 15.28 -10.95
CA ASP A 315 -21.59 15.00 -10.44
C ASP A 315 -21.98 13.50 -10.51
N ASN A 316 -21.06 12.66 -10.95
CA ASN A 316 -21.38 11.38 -11.54
C ASN A 316 -21.08 10.21 -10.62
N LEU A 317 -22.15 9.72 -9.99
CA LEU A 317 -22.18 8.50 -9.18
C LEU A 317 -22.96 7.42 -9.92
N TYR A 318 -22.49 7.07 -11.12
CA TYR A 318 -23.27 6.26 -12.07
C TYR A 318 -23.39 4.78 -11.69
N GLN A 319 -22.53 4.27 -10.82
CA GLN A 319 -22.51 2.83 -10.54
C GLN A 319 -23.50 2.46 -9.44
N THR A 320 -24.31 1.44 -9.74
CA THR A 320 -25.15 0.80 -8.73
C THR A 320 -24.28 0.00 -7.77
N PRO A 321 -24.71 -0.22 -6.52
CA PRO A 321 -23.91 -1.00 -5.60
C PRO A 321 -23.64 -2.44 -6.08
N GLY A 322 -24.59 -3.04 -6.80
CA GLY A 322 -24.40 -4.35 -7.44
C GLY A 322 -23.32 -4.35 -8.52
N ALA A 323 -23.23 -3.30 -9.34
CA ALA A 323 -22.16 -3.16 -10.34
C ALA A 323 -20.79 -2.99 -9.67
N LEU A 324 -20.71 -2.18 -8.61
CA LEU A 324 -19.51 -1.99 -7.81
C LEU A 324 -19.03 -3.31 -7.18
N GLU A 325 -19.95 -4.12 -6.67
CA GLU A 325 -19.63 -5.43 -6.10
C GLU A 325 -19.11 -6.42 -7.15
N GLN A 326 -19.69 -6.45 -8.36
CA GLN A 326 -19.15 -7.27 -9.46
C GLN A 326 -17.73 -6.86 -9.83
N ILE A 327 -17.46 -5.55 -9.89
CA ILE A 327 -16.12 -5.04 -10.13
C ILE A 327 -15.18 -5.42 -8.98
N ALA A 328 -15.62 -5.31 -7.72
CA ALA A 328 -14.83 -5.72 -6.56
C ALA A 328 -14.46 -7.21 -6.62
N GLN A 329 -15.39 -8.09 -7.01
CA GLN A 329 -15.17 -9.52 -7.19
C GLN A 329 -14.15 -9.81 -8.29
N LEU A 330 -14.30 -9.19 -9.46
CA LEU A 330 -13.29 -9.27 -10.54
C LEU A 330 -11.93 -8.78 -10.05
N CYS A 331 -11.92 -7.69 -9.27
CA CYS A 331 -10.69 -7.13 -8.73
C CYS A 331 -9.98 -8.10 -7.77
N ASN A 332 -10.75 -8.83 -6.96
CA ASN A 332 -10.24 -9.86 -6.06
C ASN A 332 -9.62 -11.03 -6.83
N GLU A 333 -10.34 -11.54 -7.83
CA GLU A 333 -9.88 -12.66 -8.66
C GLU A 333 -8.59 -12.30 -9.40
N LYS A 334 -8.58 -11.18 -10.15
CA LYS A 334 -7.41 -10.73 -10.92
C LYS A 334 -6.22 -10.42 -10.02
N LYS A 335 -6.46 -9.88 -8.82
CA LYS A 335 -5.40 -9.67 -7.83
C LYS A 335 -4.78 -10.98 -7.35
N MET A 336 -5.60 -12.01 -7.11
CA MET A 336 -5.10 -13.33 -6.73
C MET A 336 -4.30 -13.95 -7.88
N ASN A 337 -4.81 -13.90 -9.10
CA ASN A 337 -4.12 -14.39 -10.29
C ASN A 337 -2.78 -13.67 -10.51
N ALA A 338 -2.74 -12.34 -10.35
CA ALA A 338 -1.51 -11.55 -10.44
C ALA A 338 -0.50 -11.94 -9.36
N LYS A 339 -0.95 -12.18 -8.12
CA LYS A 339 -0.09 -12.65 -7.02
C LYS A 339 0.51 -14.02 -7.35
N THR A 340 -0.32 -15.00 -7.71
CA THR A 340 0.13 -16.35 -8.09
C THR A 340 1.11 -16.31 -9.27
N CYS A 341 0.85 -15.47 -10.27
CA CYS A 341 1.75 -15.29 -11.41
C CYS A 341 3.12 -14.70 -10.99
N SER A 342 3.11 -13.73 -10.09
CA SER A 342 4.34 -13.12 -9.54
C SER A 342 5.16 -14.14 -8.74
N GLU A 343 4.50 -14.96 -7.91
CA GLU A 343 5.13 -16.01 -7.11
C GLU A 343 5.74 -17.11 -8.00
N ARG A 344 4.98 -17.59 -9.00
CA ARG A 344 5.48 -18.57 -9.98
C ARG A 344 6.63 -18.03 -10.83
N SER A 345 6.61 -16.74 -11.15
CA SER A 345 7.73 -16.09 -11.84
C SER A 345 8.99 -16.11 -10.96
N ALA A 346 8.89 -15.81 -9.67
CA ALA A 346 10.01 -15.93 -8.75
C ALA A 346 10.52 -17.39 -8.64
N GLU A 347 9.62 -18.35 -8.48
CA GLU A 347 9.99 -19.78 -8.43
C GLU A 347 10.72 -20.25 -9.70
N LEU A 348 10.26 -19.83 -10.87
CA LEU A 348 10.92 -20.12 -12.15
C LEU A 348 12.35 -19.59 -12.15
N TYR A 349 12.57 -18.34 -11.74
CA TYR A 349 13.89 -17.72 -11.72
C TYR A 349 14.81 -18.35 -10.67
N LEU A 350 14.27 -18.77 -9.53
CA LEU A 350 15.02 -19.55 -8.55
C LEU A 350 15.47 -20.89 -9.14
N ALA A 351 14.56 -21.61 -9.81
CA ALA A 351 14.87 -22.89 -10.44
C ALA A 351 15.91 -22.76 -11.57
N VAL A 352 15.88 -21.68 -12.35
CA VAL A 352 16.88 -21.39 -13.38
C VAL A 352 18.26 -21.13 -12.79
N LEU A 353 18.34 -20.47 -11.62
CA LEU A 353 19.61 -20.12 -10.99
C LEU A 353 20.27 -21.30 -10.24
N ILE A 354 19.45 -22.25 -9.74
CA ILE A 354 19.95 -23.43 -9.03
C ILE A 354 20.39 -24.55 -10.01
N ARG A 355 19.91 -24.51 -11.26
CA ARG A 355 20.39 -25.38 -12.35
C ARG A 355 21.80 -25.01 -12.75
#